data_AF-A0A8J7N0G4-F1
#
_entry.id   AF-A0A8J7N0G4-F1
#
_cell.length_a   1.000
_cell.length_b   1.000
_cell.length_c   1.000
_cell.angle_alpha   90.00
_cell.angle_beta   90.00
_cell.angle_gamma   90.00
#
_symmetry.space_group_name_H-M   'P 1'
#
loop_
_entity.id
_entity.type
_entity.pdbx_description
1 polymer ?
#
loop_
_entity_poly.entity_id
_entity_poly.type
_entity_poly.pdbx_seq_one_letter_code
_entity_poly.pdbx_strand_id
1 'polypeptide(L)' 'MNYKEQDKERIINYIKQHGGRCAVADIMQHSGAEKLRVHTILFEECMAGRMEAVEEGPFGSPRVVMLVEA' A
#
# COMPACT_ATOMS: atom_id res chain seq x y z
N MET A 1 -6.22 -19.26 8.31
CA MET A 1 -5.15 -18.62 7.52
C MET A 1 -5.50 -17.16 7.37
N ASN A 2 -4.66 -16.25 7.88
CA ASN A 2 -4.98 -14.82 7.88
C ASN A 2 -4.51 -14.17 6.57
N TYR A 3 -5.31 -14.33 5.51
CA TYR A 3 -4.94 -13.85 4.18
C TYR A 3 -4.77 -12.33 4.13
N LYS A 4 -5.46 -11.57 5.00
CA LYS A 4 -5.31 -10.11 5.10
C LYS A 4 -3.94 -9.71 5.64
N GLU A 5 -3.46 -10.37 6.70
CA GLU A 5 -2.11 -10.13 7.24
C GLU A 5 -1.02 -10.47 6.23
N GLN A 6 -1.16 -11.60 5.52
CA GLN A 6 -0.20 -11.98 4.48
C GLN A 6 -0.13 -10.95 3.34
N ASP A 7 -1.29 -10.45 2.89
CA ASP A 7 -1.34 -9.44 1.85
C ASP A 7 -0.77 -8.10 2.34
N LYS A 8 -1.00 -7.75 3.61
CA LYS A 8 -0.39 -6.57 4.22
C LYS A 8 1.13 -6.67 4.25
N GLU A 9 1.68 -7.81 4.69
CA GLU A 9 3.13 -8.02 4.67
C GLU A 9 3.71 -7.95 3.26
N ARG A 10 3.05 -8.55 2.27
CA ARG A 10 3.46 -8.46 0.86
C ARG A 10 3.53 -7.02 0.37
N ILE A 11 2.49 -6.23 0.65
CA ILE A 11 2.43 -4.80 0.27
C ILE A 11 3.56 -4.01 0.95
N ILE A 12 3.72 -4.14 2.28
CA ILE A 12 4.76 -3.41 3.02
C ILE A 12 6.15 -3.81 2.53
N ASN A 13 6.42 -5.11 2.37
CA ASN A 13 7.70 -5.59 1.87
C ASN A 13 8.00 -5.08 0.46
N TYR A 14 7.00 -5.09 -0.42
CA TYR A 14 7.14 -4.53 -1.77
C TYR A 14 7.52 -3.04 -1.71
N ILE A 15 6.81 -2.24 -0.91
CA ILE A 15 7.09 -0.81 -0.76
C ILE A 15 8.50 -0.59 -0.18
N LYS A 16 8.91 -1.35 0.84
CA LYS A 16 10.26 -1.28 1.44
C LYS A 16 11.35 -1.60 0.43
N GLN A 17 11.18 -2.65 -0.38
CA GLN A 17 12.15 -3.06 -1.41
C GLN A 17 12.34 -2.00 -2.50
N HIS A 18 11.34 -1.14 -2.72
CA HIS A 18 11.36 -0.06 -3.71
C HIS A 18 11.65 1.31 -3.07
N GLY A 19 12.31 1.33 -1.91
CA GLY A 19 12.78 2.58 -1.28
C GLY A 19 11.71 3.32 -0.47
N GLY A 20 10.65 2.62 -0.04
CA GLY A 20 9.65 3.18 0.86
C GLY A 20 8.56 4.01 0.18
N ARG A 21 8.63 4.23 -1.14
CA ARG A 21 7.66 4.98 -1.94
C ARG A 21 7.28 4.19 -3.19
N CYS A 22 5.99 4.00 -3.44
CA CYS A 22 5.50 3.21 -4.57
C CYS A 22 4.17 3.72 -5.12
N ALA A 23 3.96 3.53 -6.43
CA ALA A 23 2.64 3.71 -6.99
C ALA A 23 1.72 2.54 -6.60
N VAL A 24 0.45 2.85 -6.32
CA VAL A 24 -0.57 1.85 -5.98
C VAL A 24 -0.80 0.89 -7.14
N ALA A 25 -0.71 1.37 -8.38
CA ALA A 25 -0.77 0.52 -9.57
C ALA A 25 0.34 -0.55 -9.58
N ASP A 26 1.58 -0.15 -9.25
CA ASP A 26 2.72 -1.07 -9.19
C ASP A 26 2.55 -2.09 -8.06
N ILE A 27 2.09 -1.65 -6.89
CA ILE A 27 1.78 -2.53 -5.76
C ILE A 27 0.73 -3.58 -6.19
N MET A 28 -0.36 -3.15 -6.83
CA MET A 28 -1.43 -4.06 -7.29
C MET A 28 -0.96 -5.06 -8.35
N GLN A 29 0.03 -4.70 -9.16
CA GLN A 29 0.54 -5.53 -10.24
C GLN A 29 1.66 -6.48 -9.78
N HIS A 30 2.48 -6.06 -8.82
CA HIS A 30 3.75 -6.73 -8.52
C HIS A 30 3.91 -7.22 -7.07
N SER A 31 3.11 -6.76 -6.11
CA SER A 31 3.24 -7.20 -4.71
C SER A 31 2.78 -8.64 -4.47
N GLY A 32 1.97 -9.21 -5.37
CA GLY A 32 1.35 -10.53 -5.20
C GLY A 32 0.23 -10.56 -4.16
N ALA A 33 -0.19 -9.41 -3.64
CA ALA A 33 -1.37 -9.27 -2.79
C ALA A 33 -2.67 -9.29 -3.63
N GLU A 34 -3.79 -9.63 -3.00
CA GLU A 34 -5.09 -9.54 -3.68
C GLU A 34 -5.44 -8.07 -3.98
N LYS A 35 -5.66 -7.75 -5.26
CA LYS A 35 -5.97 -6.42 -5.80
C LYS A 35 -7.11 -5.71 -5.08
N LEU A 36 -8.21 -6.40 -4.76
CA LEU A 36 -9.34 -5.78 -4.05
C LEU A 36 -8.99 -5.41 -2.61
N ARG A 37 -7.99 -6.07 -2.01
CA ARG A 37 -7.54 -5.81 -0.65
C ARG A 37 -6.41 -4.79 -0.60
N VAL A 38 -5.64 -4.59 -1.67
CA VAL A 38 -4.56 -3.60 -1.71
C VAL A 38 -5.07 -2.22 -1.33
N HIS A 39 -6.15 -1.74 -1.98
CA HIS A 39 -6.71 -0.43 -1.67
C HIS A 39 -7.19 -0.33 -0.22
N THR A 40 -7.89 -1.35 0.28
CA THR A 40 -8.38 -1.37 1.68
C THR A 40 -7.23 -1.35 2.67
N ILE A 41 -6.19 -2.15 2.45
CA ILE A 41 -5.02 -2.20 3.33
C ILE A 41 -4.29 -0.87 3.30
N LEU A 42 -3.99 -0.32 2.13
CA LEU A 42 -3.30 0.97 2.02
C LEU A 42 -4.09 2.09 2.70
N PHE A 43 -5.41 2.11 2.55
CA PHE A 43 -6.27 3.08 3.23
C PHE A 43 -6.21 2.94 4.76
N GLU A 44 -6.28 1.71 5.29
CA GLU A 44 -6.15 1.44 6.72
C GLU A 44 -4.76 1.84 7.25
N GLU A 45 -3.69 1.58 6.50
CA GLU A 45 -2.33 1.96 6.89
C GLU A 45 -2.13 3.48 6.87
N CYS A 46 -2.73 4.19 5.90
CA CYS A 46 -2.75 5.64 5.88
C CYS A 46 -3.54 6.24 7.05
N MET A 47 -4.74 5.70 7.34
CA MET A 47 -5.54 6.12 8.50
C MET A 47 -4.86 5.84 9.84
N ALA A 48 -4.05 4.79 9.91
CA ALA A 48 -3.26 4.48 11.08
C ALA A 48 -1.96 5.29 11.19
N GLY A 49 -1.66 6.18 10.23
CA GLY A 49 -0.46 7.01 10.23
C GLY A 49 0.84 6.30 9.87
N ARG A 50 0.78 5.03 9.44
CA ARG A 50 1.96 4.24 9.03
C ARG A 50 2.38 4.52 7.59
N MET A 51 1.46 5.02 6.79
CA MET A 51 1.67 5.41 5.40
C MET A 51 1.07 6.80 5.14
N GLU A 52 1.54 7.44 4.07
CA GLU A 52 1.00 8.69 3.57
C GLU A 52 0.74 8.59 2.07
N ALA A 53 -0.38 9.13 1.61
CA ALA A 53 -0.67 9.26 0.19
C ALA A 53 0.05 10.52 -0.34
N VAL A 54 1.21 10.33 -0.95
CA VAL A 54 2.02 11.42 -1.51
C VAL A 54 1.40 12.01 -2.77
N GLU A 55 0.63 11.19 -3.49
CA GLU A 55 -0.14 11.63 -4.64
C GLU A 55 -1.54 11.04 -4.59
N GLU A 56 -2.54 11.91 -4.69
CA GLU A 56 -3.94 11.54 -4.77
C GLU A 56 -4.45 11.65 -6.22
N GLY A 57 -5.29 10.71 -6.59
CA GLY A 57 -6.01 10.68 -7.85
C GLY A 57 -7.38 11.28 -7.72
N PRO A 58 -8.22 11.09 -8.75
CA PRO A 58 -9.62 11.51 -8.70
C PRO A 58 -10.29 10.97 -7.44
N PHE A 59 -11.09 11.82 -6.79
CA PHE A 59 -11.86 11.48 -5.59
C PHE A 59 -11.01 11.11 -4.36
N GLY A 60 -9.76 11.57 -4.27
CA GLY A 60 -8.89 11.32 -3.10
C GLY A 60 -8.35 9.89 -3.05
N SER A 61 -8.32 9.18 -4.18
CA SER A 61 -7.77 7.83 -4.26
C SER A 61 -6.24 7.87 -4.19
N PRO A 62 -5.56 7.11 -3.31
CA PRO A 62 -4.10 7.13 -3.27
C PRO A 62 -3.53 6.57 -4.59
N ARG A 63 -2.70 7.36 -5.28
CA ARG A 63 -1.94 6.92 -6.46
C ARG A 63 -0.53 6.55 -6.11
N VAL A 64 0.08 7.28 -5.18
CA VAL A 64 1.42 7.02 -4.68
C VAL A 64 1.37 7.03 -3.17
N VAL A 65 1.91 5.97 -2.56
CA VAL A 65 2.01 5.82 -1.11
C VAL A 65 3.47 5.82 -0.69
N MET A 66 3.72 6.33 0.51
CA MET A 66 5.03 6.33 1.15
C MET A 66 4.89 5.81 2.59
N LEU A 67 5.83 4.97 3.01
CA LEU A 67 5.93 4.53 4.41
C LEU A 67 6.43 5.71 5.26
N VAL A 68 5.72 5.98 6.35
CA VAL A 68 6.06 7.06 7.30
C VAL A 68 6.86 6.52 8.48
N GLU A 69 6.64 5.25 8.84
CA GLU A 69 7.40 4.55 9.88
C GLU A 69 8.29 3.45 9.25
N ALA A 70 9.60 3.55 9.52
CA ALA A 70 10.59 2.50 9.25
C ALA A 70 10.84 1.67 10.50
#